data_AF-A0A0S3K6L5-F1
#
_entry.id   AF-A0A0S3K6L5-F1
#
_cell.length_a   1.000
_cell.length_b   1.000
_cell.length_c   1.000
_cell.angle_alpha   90.00
_cell.angle_beta   90.00
_cell.angle_gamma   90.00
#
_symmetry.space_group_name_H-M   'P 1'
#
loop_
_entity.id
_entity.type
_entity.pdbx_description
1 polymer ?
#
loop_
_entity_poly.entity_id
_entity_poly.type
_entity_poly.pdbx_seq_one_letter_code
_entity_poly.pdbx_strand_id
1 'polypeptide(L)'
;MNLIKNSNIAIAFLLEIFAIFILGYWGFTLQSNKIIRVTVGLLAPVSIIAIWSIWCAPSSRHRLEGLWLVGLKCLLFGIMVCCLLSMNQPFAAIFFGVMVIINLGASRYFGTL
;
A
#
# COMPACT_ATOMS: atom_id res chain seq x y z
N MET A 1 -7.55 -3.91 -25.59
CA MET A 1 -6.66 -2.97 -24.86
C MET A 1 -7.24 -2.51 -23.52
N ASN A 2 -8.56 -2.32 -23.37
CA ASN A 2 -9.15 -1.91 -22.08
C ASN A 2 -9.17 -3.01 -21.01
N LEU A 3 -9.28 -4.29 -21.39
CA LEU A 3 -9.43 -5.40 -20.44
C LEU A 3 -8.19 -5.58 -19.55
N ILE A 4 -6.98 -5.52 -20.13
CA ILE A 4 -5.71 -5.62 -19.40
C ILE A 4 -5.52 -4.41 -18.46
N LYS A 5 -5.86 -3.22 -18.94
CA LYS A 5 -5.78 -1.98 -18.16
C LYS A 5 -6.73 -2.01 -16.95
N ASN A 6 -7.98 -2.43 -17.14
CA ASN A 6 -8.96 -2.54 -16.06
C ASN A 6 -8.56 -3.60 -15.04
N SER A 7 -8.03 -4.75 -15.48
CA SER A 7 -7.49 -5.76 -14.58
C SER A 7 -6.32 -5.22 -13.75
N ASN A 8 -5.43 -4.43 -14.35
CA ASN A 8 -4.32 -3.82 -13.60
C ASN A 8 -4.81 -2.82 -12.55
N ILE A 9 -5.85 -2.03 -12.84
CA ILE A 9 -6.47 -1.13 -11.87
C ILE A 9 -7.14 -1.91 -10.73
N ALA A 10 -7.83 -3.01 -11.04
CA ALA A 10 -8.43 -3.87 -10.03
C ALA A 10 -7.38 -4.53 -9.13
N ILE A 11 -6.26 -5.00 -9.70
CA ILE A 11 -5.14 -5.55 -8.94
C ILE A 11 -4.51 -4.47 -8.07
N ALA A 12 -4.32 -3.26 -8.59
CA ALA A 12 -3.84 -2.13 -7.81
C ALA A 12 -4.76 -1.92 -6.61
N PHE A 13 -6.05 -1.73 -6.83
CA PHE A 13 -7.04 -1.55 -5.77
C PHE A 13 -7.06 -2.68 -4.73
N LEU A 14 -6.83 -3.92 -5.16
CA LEU A 14 -6.76 -5.04 -4.23
C LEU A 14 -5.50 -4.99 -3.36
N LEU A 15 -4.34 -4.66 -3.95
CA LEU A 15 -3.08 -4.43 -3.21
C LEU A 15 -3.23 -3.28 -2.21
N GLU A 16 -3.96 -2.25 -2.62
CA GLU A 16 -4.28 -1.08 -1.83
C GLU A 16 -5.09 -1.43 -0.57
N ILE A 17 -6.13 -2.27 -0.72
CA ILE A 17 -6.88 -2.81 0.42
C ILE A 17 -6.02 -3.72 1.29
N PHE A 18 -5.23 -4.61 0.67
CA PHE A 18 -4.35 -5.52 1.40
C PHE A 18 -3.35 -4.75 2.27
N ALA A 19 -2.77 -3.66 1.77
CA ALA A 19 -1.86 -2.80 2.53
C ALA A 19 -2.52 -2.30 3.83
N ILE A 20 -3.76 -1.79 3.75
CA ILE A 20 -4.49 -1.29 4.92
C ILE A 20 -4.73 -2.42 5.93
N PHE A 21 -5.14 -3.60 5.46
CA PHE A 21 -5.32 -4.78 6.31
C PHE A 21 -4.05 -5.22 7.01
N ILE A 22 -2.94 -5.29 6.26
CA ILE A 22 -1.62 -5.64 6.75
C ILE A 22 -1.22 -4.70 7.88
N LEU A 23 -1.35 -3.39 7.66
CA LEU A 23 -0.90 -2.39 8.62
C LEU A 23 -1.77 -2.38 9.88
N GLY A 24 -3.08 -2.54 9.71
CA GLY A 24 -4.00 -2.71 10.84
C GLY A 24 -3.64 -3.96 11.65
N TYR A 25 -3.47 -5.10 11.00
CA TYR A 25 -3.07 -6.36 11.64
C TYR A 25 -1.71 -6.24 12.32
N TRP A 26 -0.74 -5.58 11.70
CA TRP A 26 0.58 -5.29 12.28
C TRP A 26 0.46 -4.51 13.58
N GLY A 27 -0.35 -3.43 13.59
CA GLY A 27 -0.65 -2.66 14.79
C GLY A 27 -1.21 -3.52 15.93
N PHE A 28 -2.03 -4.53 15.59
CA PHE A 28 -2.53 -5.52 16.53
C PHE A 28 -1.52 -6.63 16.87
N THR A 29 -0.32 -6.70 16.31
CA THR A 29 0.68 -7.71 16.71
C THR A 29 1.80 -7.16 17.58
N LEU A 30 1.87 -5.84 17.79
CA LEU A 30 2.88 -5.27 18.68
C LEU A 30 2.72 -5.81 20.11
N GLN A 31 3.81 -6.32 20.66
CA GLN A 31 3.89 -6.75 22.07
C GLN A 31 3.99 -5.51 22.97
N SER A 32 2.89 -4.79 23.12
CA SER A 32 2.77 -3.61 23.96
C SER A 32 1.45 -3.60 24.73
N ASN A 33 1.23 -2.57 25.55
CA ASN A 33 -0.01 -2.40 26.31
C ASN A 33 -1.22 -2.43 25.37
N LYS A 34 -2.33 -3.07 25.83
CA LYS A 34 -3.56 -3.24 25.04
C LYS A 34 -4.05 -1.93 24.40
N ILE A 35 -3.94 -0.82 25.13
CA ILE A 35 -4.31 0.52 24.65
C ILE A 35 -3.43 0.92 23.46
N ILE A 36 -2.11 0.84 23.59
CA ILE A 36 -1.14 1.19 22.53
C ILE A 36 -1.37 0.34 21.29
N ARG A 37 -1.65 -0.96 21.46
CA ARG A 37 -1.94 -1.91 20.38
C ARG A 37 -3.15 -1.48 19.54
N VAL A 38 -4.26 -1.13 20.20
CA VAL A 38 -5.49 -0.67 19.54
C VAL A 38 -5.28 0.70 18.90
N THR A 39 -4.64 1.62 19.62
CA THR A 39 -4.33 2.97 19.14
C THR A 39 -3.47 2.91 17.87
N VAL A 40 -2.37 2.15 17.86
CA VAL A 40 -1.50 2.00 16.68
C VAL A 40 -2.22 1.24 15.56
N GLY A 41 -2.98 0.19 15.89
CA GLY A 41 -3.78 -0.58 14.92
C GLY A 41 -4.82 0.24 14.16
N LEU A 42 -5.34 1.33 14.75
CA LEU A 42 -6.23 2.27 14.05
C LEU A 42 -5.49 3.48 13.46
N LEU A 43 -4.60 4.12 14.21
CA LEU A 43 -3.93 5.35 13.77
C LEU A 43 -2.99 5.10 12.59
N ALA A 44 -2.30 3.96 12.55
CA ALA A 44 -1.41 3.63 11.46
C ALA A 44 -2.17 3.55 10.11
N PRO A 45 -3.25 2.76 9.96
CA PRO A 45 -3.96 2.67 8.69
C PRO A 45 -4.64 3.99 8.34
N VAL A 46 -5.20 4.70 9.32
CA VAL A 46 -5.81 6.03 9.09
C VAL A 46 -4.76 7.03 8.57
N SER A 47 -3.56 7.03 9.15
CA SER A 47 -2.48 7.92 8.71
C SER A 47 -2.07 7.62 7.27
N ILE A 48 -1.91 6.35 6.90
CA ILE A 48 -1.61 5.98 5.51
C ILE A 48 -2.75 6.37 4.56
N ILE A 49 -4.01 6.13 4.93
CA ILE A 49 -5.15 6.51 4.10
C ILE A 49 -5.18 8.03 3.89
N ALA A 50 -4.86 8.82 4.91
CA ALA A 50 -4.79 10.28 4.81
C ALA A 50 -3.66 10.74 3.87
N ILE A 51 -2.44 10.26 4.11
CA ILE A 51 -1.24 10.50 3.26
C ILE A 51 -1.58 10.17 1.81
N TRP A 52 -2.23 9.05 1.59
CA TRP A 52 -2.56 8.57 0.27
C TRP A 52 -3.69 9.34 -0.39
N SER A 53 -4.72 9.72 0.37
CA SER A 53 -5.82 10.55 -0.11
C SER A 53 -5.35 11.94 -0.53
N ILE A 54 -4.34 12.49 0.15
CA ILE A 54 -3.79 13.81 -0.14
C ILE A 54 -2.84 13.78 -1.33
N TRP A 55 -2.02 12.74 -1.47
CA TRP A 55 -0.92 12.75 -2.45
C TRP A 55 -1.07 11.81 -3.63
N CYS A 56 -1.91 10.79 -3.51
CA CYS A 56 -2.02 9.71 -4.47
C CYS A 56 -3.41 9.60 -5.10
N ALA A 57 -4.45 10.06 -4.41
CA ALA A 57 -5.81 9.97 -4.93
C ALA A 57 -5.99 10.79 -6.21
N PRO A 58 -6.73 10.26 -7.20
CA PRO A 58 -6.93 10.92 -8.48
C PRO A 58 -7.68 12.26 -8.37
N SER A 59 -8.50 12.41 -7.31
CA SER A 59 -9.28 13.62 -7.03
C SER A 59 -8.58 14.61 -6.10
N SER A 60 -7.31 14.38 -5.74
CA SER A 60 -6.59 15.29 -4.84
C SER A 60 -6.09 16.54 -5.54
N ARG A 61 -6.16 17.68 -4.84
CA ARG A 61 -5.58 18.96 -5.26
C ARG A 61 -4.05 18.97 -5.29
N HIS A 62 -3.40 18.11 -4.49
CA HIS A 62 -1.93 17.97 -4.39
C HIS A 62 -1.44 16.63 -4.92
N ARG A 63 -2.12 16.08 -5.93
CA ARG A 63 -1.74 14.80 -6.54
C ARG A 63 -0.32 14.89 -7.09
N LEU A 64 0.56 13.99 -6.65
CA LEU A 64 1.87 13.83 -7.27
C LEU A 64 1.71 13.08 -8.60
N GLU A 65 2.51 13.45 -9.59
CA GLU A 65 2.46 12.87 -10.93
C GLU A 65 3.79 12.19 -11.28
N GLY A 66 3.72 11.19 -12.17
CA GLY A 66 4.90 10.52 -12.72
C GLY A 66 5.75 9.79 -11.67
N LEU A 67 7.07 10.06 -11.66
CA LEU A 67 8.02 9.34 -10.80
C LEU A 67 7.78 9.59 -9.31
N TRP A 68 7.30 10.77 -8.93
CA TRP A 68 7.07 11.11 -7.53
C TRP A 68 5.94 10.29 -6.91
N LEU A 69 4.87 10.06 -7.68
CA LEU A 69 3.76 9.19 -7.31
C LEU A 69 4.22 7.75 -7.09
N VAL A 70 5.06 7.26 -8.01
CA VAL A 70 5.68 5.93 -7.95
C VAL A 70 6.57 5.81 -6.71
N GLY A 71 7.38 6.82 -6.41
CA GLY A 71 8.23 6.86 -5.22
C GLY A 71 7.42 6.78 -3.93
N LEU A 72 6.35 7.57 -3.81
CA LEU A 72 5.48 7.53 -2.64
C LEU A 72 4.77 6.18 -2.49
N LYS A 73 4.23 5.61 -3.57
CA LYS A 73 3.62 4.27 -3.53
C LYS A 73 4.65 3.22 -3.10
N CYS A 74 5.87 3.29 -3.62
CA CYS A 74 6.95 2.39 -3.24
C CYS A 74 7.29 2.50 -1.75
N LEU A 75 7.35 3.71 -1.20
CA LEU A 75 7.54 3.93 0.24
C LEU A 75 6.40 3.34 1.07
N LEU A 76 5.14 3.61 0.70
CA LEU A 76 3.97 3.10 1.40
C LEU A 76 3.91 1.57 1.39
N PHE A 77 4.10 0.96 0.21
CA PHE A 77 4.14 -0.50 0.09
C PHE A 77 5.38 -1.11 0.75
N GLY A 78 6.52 -0.41 0.74
CA GLY A 78 7.73 -0.82 1.46
C GLY A 78 7.51 -0.91 2.97
N ILE A 79 6.75 0.04 3.56
CA ILE A 79 6.34 -0.03 4.97
C ILE A 79 5.52 -1.29 5.24
N MET A 80 4.62 -1.68 4.32
CA MET A 80 3.85 -2.93 4.45
C MET A 80 4.77 -4.14 4.49
N VAL A 81 5.73 -4.22 3.56
CA VAL A 81 6.69 -5.33 3.51
C VAL A 81 7.47 -5.42 4.82
N CYS A 82 7.96 -4.29 5.35
CA CYS A 82 8.63 -4.25 6.66
C CYS A 82 7.72 -4.71 7.81
N CYS A 83 6.42 -4.36 7.76
CA CYS A 83 5.44 -4.85 8.73
C CYS A 83 5.27 -6.37 8.66
N LEU A 84 5.15 -6.97 7.47
CA LEU A 84 5.04 -8.43 7.32
C LEU A 84 6.29 -9.16 7.79
N LEU A 85 7.47 -8.60 7.49
CA LEU A 85 8.74 -9.16 7.96
C LEU A 85 8.82 -9.13 9.49
N SER A 86 8.34 -8.05 10.12
CA SER A 86 8.24 -7.95 11.58
C SER A 86 7.28 -8.98 12.19
N MET A 87 6.29 -9.45 11.42
CA MET A 87 5.33 -10.49 11.82
C MET A 87 5.83 -11.91 11.52
N ASN A 88 7.08 -12.04 11.07
CA ASN A 88 7.71 -13.30 10.69
C ASN A 88 6.96 -14.04 9.56
N GLN A 89 6.35 -13.28 8.65
CA GLN A 89 5.61 -13.78 7.47
C GLN A 89 6.33 -13.42 6.16
N PRO A 90 7.53 -13.97 5.90
CA PRO A 90 8.35 -13.59 4.75
C PRO A 90 7.72 -13.98 3.41
N PHE A 91 7.00 -15.10 3.34
CA PHE A 91 6.32 -15.53 2.11
C PHE A 91 5.27 -14.51 1.65
N ALA A 92 4.43 -14.03 2.57
CA ALA A 92 3.43 -13.02 2.24
C ALA A 92 4.08 -11.65 1.90
N ALA A 93 5.21 -11.32 2.53
CA ALA A 93 5.98 -10.10 2.23
C ALA A 93 6.51 -10.12 0.79
N ILE A 94 7.10 -11.25 0.38
CA ILE A 94 7.61 -11.44 -0.98
C ILE A 94 6.46 -11.42 -1.99
N PHE A 95 5.38 -12.15 -1.72
CA PHE A 95 4.23 -12.20 -2.61
C PHE A 95 3.62 -10.81 -2.84
N PHE A 96 3.43 -10.05 -1.76
CA PHE A 96 2.94 -8.68 -1.83
C PHE A 96 3.89 -7.76 -2.62
N GLY A 97 5.20 -7.82 -2.32
CA GLY A 97 6.22 -7.04 -3.01
C GLY A 97 6.28 -7.33 -4.51
N VAL A 98 6.23 -8.61 -4.90
CA VAL A 98 6.23 -9.03 -6.31
C VAL A 98 4.99 -8.51 -7.03
N MET A 99 3.80 -8.64 -6.42
CA MET A 99 2.56 -8.10 -6.99
C MET A 99 2.62 -6.58 -7.19
N VAL A 100 3.18 -5.84 -6.23
CA VAL A 100 3.37 -4.38 -6.36
C VAL A 100 4.30 -4.07 -7.54
N ILE A 101 5.42 -4.78 -7.67
CA ILE A 101 6.38 -4.56 -8.78
C ILE A 101 5.72 -4.80 -10.14
N ILE A 102 4.96 -5.89 -10.27
CA ILE A 102 4.24 -6.23 -11.51
C ILE A 102 3.22 -5.13 -11.84
N ASN A 103 2.42 -4.71 -10.85
CA ASN A 103 1.41 -3.68 -11.03
C ASN A 103 2.01 -2.31 -11.42
N LEU A 104 3.13 -1.95 -10.78
CA LEU A 104 3.84 -0.70 -11.01
C LEU A 104 4.48 -0.69 -12.40
N GLY A 105 5.10 -1.80 -12.82
CA GLY A 105 5.67 -1.98 -14.15
C GLY A 105 4.61 -1.92 -15.25
N ALA A 106 3.48 -2.61 -15.05
CA ALA A 106 2.34 -2.54 -15.96
C ALA A 106 1.76 -1.12 -16.04
N SER A 107 1.59 -0.45 -14.90
CA SER A 107 1.10 0.94 -14.87
C SER A 107 2.02 1.91 -15.61
N ARG A 108 3.34 1.71 -15.51
CA ARG A 108 4.35 2.49 -16.26
C ARG A 108 4.24 2.24 -17.77
N TYR A 109 4.00 1.00 -18.18
CA TYR A 109 3.85 0.62 -19.59
C TYR A 109 2.59 1.22 -20.23
N PHE A 110 1.47 1.25 -19.50
CA PHE A 110 0.20 1.78 -19.99
C PHE A 110 0.04 3.31 -19.85
N GLY A 111 1.01 4.02 -19.27
CA GLY A 111 0.93 5.47 -19.05
C GLY A 111 -0.24 5.89 -18.16
N THR A 112 -0.66 5.02 -17.23
CA THR A 112 -1.82 5.24 -16.35
C THR A 112 -1.47 5.93 -15.04
N LEU A 113 -0.23 6.39 -14.91
CA LEU A 113 0.31 7.10 -13.75
C LEU A 113 0.35 8.61 -14.00
#